data_AF-A0A9D8Q1B8-F1
#
_entry.id   AF-A0A9D8Q1B8-F1
#
_cell.length_a   1.000
_cell.length_b   1.000
_cell.length_c   1.000
_cell.angle_alpha   90.00
_cell.angle_beta   90.00
_cell.angle_gamma   90.00
#
_symmetry.space_group_name_H-M   'P 1'
#
loop_
_entity.id
_entity.type
_entity.pdbx_description
1 polymer ?
#
loop_
_entity_poly.entity_id
_entity_poly.type
_entity_poly.pdbx_seq_one_letter_code
_entity_poly.pdbx_strand_id
1 'polypeptide(L)'
;LSFLVQVAVSIKNREKLRDTTGDPWNARSLEWATSSPPPDYNFAFTPVVHDVDAWWDMKQHGYTRPLAGFRPIHMPKNTGTGVFIAALSVILGFALVWYIWWLAALSFVAILAVAIGHTFDYRRSYDIPAAEIARAEEARTRLIVAGAAP
;
A
#
# COMPACT_ATOMS: atom_id res chain seq x y z
N LEU A 1 -3.74 -28.26 -5.63
CA LEU A 1 -3.68 -28.11 -7.11
C LEU A 1 -4.64 -27.04 -7.62
N SER A 2 -5.94 -27.13 -7.32
CA SER A 2 -6.96 -26.19 -7.83
C SER A 2 -6.66 -24.71 -7.53
N PHE A 3 -6.15 -24.40 -6.35
CA PHE A 3 -5.74 -23.03 -5.98
C PHE A 3 -4.63 -22.46 -6.89
N LEU A 4 -3.60 -23.25 -7.21
CA LEU A 4 -2.51 -22.82 -8.08
C LEU A 4 -3.00 -22.58 -9.52
N VAL A 5 -3.90 -23.45 -10.00
CA VAL A 5 -4.53 -23.28 -11.32
C VAL A 5 -5.38 -22.01 -11.36
N GLN A 6 -6.17 -21.74 -10.31
CA GLN A 6 -6.97 -20.53 -10.19
C GLN A 6 -6.10 -19.27 -10.25
N VAL A 7 -5.01 -19.20 -9.48
CA VAL A 7 -4.07 -18.06 -9.52
C VAL A 7 -3.44 -17.90 -10.90
N ALA A 8 -2.96 -19.00 -11.51
CA ALA A 8 -2.32 -18.94 -12.82
C ALA A 8 -3.26 -18.44 -13.93
N VAL A 9 -4.50 -18.96 -13.97
CA VAL A 9 -5.51 -18.55 -14.95
C VAL A 9 -5.96 -17.10 -14.71
N SER A 10 -6.10 -16.68 -13.44
CA SER A 10 -6.44 -15.30 -13.09
C SER A 10 -5.38 -14.31 -13.57
N ILE A 11 -4.08 -14.60 -13.34
CA ILE A 11 -2.97 -13.77 -13.81
C ILE A 11 -2.92 -13.71 -15.34
N LYS A 12 -3.17 -14.84 -16.01
CA LYS A 12 -3.20 -14.93 -17.48
C LYS A 12 -4.32 -14.07 -18.08
N ASN A 13 -5.49 -14.03 -17.45
CA ASN A 13 -6.67 -13.33 -17.95
C ASN A 13 -6.92 -11.96 -17.29
N ARG A 14 -5.94 -11.41 -16.56
CA ARG A 14 -6.11 -10.19 -15.74
C ARG A 14 -6.64 -8.98 -16.50
N GLU A 15 -6.27 -8.83 -17.78
CA GLU A 15 -6.70 -7.68 -18.59
C GLU A 15 -8.17 -7.75 -18.97
N LYS A 16 -8.71 -8.96 -19.14
CA LYS A 16 -10.13 -9.21 -19.48
C LYS A 16 -11.04 -9.12 -18.26
N LEU A 17 -10.51 -9.40 -17.07
CA LEU A 17 -11.25 -9.49 -15.82
C LEU A 17 -10.95 -8.31 -14.88
N ARG A 18 -10.48 -7.19 -15.44
CA ARG A 18 -10.05 -6.05 -14.65
C ARG A 18 -11.27 -5.26 -14.16
N ASP A 19 -11.31 -5.00 -12.86
CA ASP A 19 -12.25 -4.06 -12.28
C ASP A 19 -11.86 -2.60 -12.64
N THR A 20 -12.84 -1.83 -13.09
CA THR A 20 -12.69 -0.43 -13.50
C THR A 20 -13.34 0.55 -12.52
N THR A 21 -14.16 0.07 -11.58
CA THR A 21 -14.93 0.93 -10.66
C THR A 21 -14.23 1.10 -9.30
N GLY A 22 -13.59 0.03 -8.82
CA GLY A 22 -13.07 -0.07 -7.44
C GLY A 22 -13.96 -0.91 -6.51
N ASP A 23 -15.20 -1.21 -6.93
CA ASP A 23 -16.20 -1.91 -6.12
C ASP A 23 -16.92 -3.00 -6.96
N PRO A 24 -16.26 -4.14 -7.25
CA PRO A 24 -16.85 -5.22 -8.05
C PRO A 24 -17.97 -5.97 -7.32
N TRP A 25 -18.14 -5.77 -6.01
CA TRP A 25 -19.06 -6.55 -5.17
C TRP A 25 -20.17 -5.72 -4.54
N ASN A 26 -20.22 -4.42 -4.82
CA ASN A 26 -21.09 -3.47 -4.11
C ASN A 26 -20.91 -3.57 -2.57
N ALA A 27 -19.65 -3.58 -2.13
CA ALA A 27 -19.26 -3.79 -0.74
C ALA A 27 -19.47 -2.54 0.14
N ARG A 28 -19.15 -2.64 1.43
CA ARG A 28 -19.65 -1.69 2.45
C ARG A 28 -18.60 -0.82 3.13
N SER A 29 -17.34 -1.24 3.07
CA SER A 29 -16.21 -0.65 3.77
C SER A 29 -15.38 0.24 2.84
N LEU A 30 -14.52 1.09 3.40
CA LEU A 30 -13.83 2.16 2.67
C LEU A 30 -12.80 1.67 1.65
N GLU A 31 -12.27 0.45 1.80
CA GLU A 31 -11.34 -0.10 0.80
C GLU A 31 -11.98 -0.22 -0.58
N TRP A 32 -13.29 -0.31 -0.67
CA TRP A 32 -14.05 -0.36 -1.93
C TRP A 32 -14.39 1.03 -2.49
N ALA A 33 -14.06 2.10 -1.75
CA ALA A 33 -14.18 3.47 -2.22
C ALA A 33 -12.92 3.97 -2.96
N THR A 34 -11.85 3.17 -3.02
CA THR A 34 -10.61 3.51 -3.74
C THR A 34 -10.63 3.00 -5.20
N SER A 35 -9.59 3.30 -5.99
CA SER A 35 -9.45 2.75 -7.36
C SER A 35 -8.93 1.32 -7.35
N SER A 36 -9.07 0.63 -8.48
CA SER A 36 -8.43 -0.67 -8.73
C SER A 36 -7.34 -0.51 -9.80
N PRO A 37 -6.04 -0.57 -9.44
CA PRO A 37 -5.47 -0.68 -8.09
C PRO A 37 -5.55 0.64 -7.29
N PRO A 38 -5.43 0.59 -5.94
CA PRO A 38 -5.37 1.78 -5.11
C PRO A 38 -4.12 2.61 -5.43
N PRO A 39 -4.19 3.95 -5.33
CA PRO A 39 -3.00 4.78 -5.43
C PRO A 39 -2.14 4.64 -4.17
N ASP A 40 -0.86 5.00 -4.24
CA ASP A 40 0.08 4.91 -3.12
C ASP A 40 -0.39 5.68 -1.86
N TYR A 41 -1.23 6.69 -2.05
CA TYR A 41 -1.82 7.50 -0.98
C TYR A 41 -3.16 7.02 -0.45
N ASN A 42 -3.73 5.94 -0.99
CA ASN A 42 -5.07 5.42 -0.72
C ASN A 42 -6.20 6.42 -1.02
N PHE A 43 -6.32 7.50 -0.26
CA PHE A 43 -7.34 8.54 -0.39
C PHE A 43 -6.71 9.92 -0.55
N ALA A 44 -7.11 10.66 -1.59
CA ALA A 44 -6.65 12.02 -1.81
C ALA A 44 -7.20 13.01 -0.76
N PHE A 45 -8.36 12.69 -0.17
CA PHE A 45 -8.97 13.41 0.94
C PHE A 45 -9.35 12.40 2.01
N THR A 46 -9.09 12.72 3.28
CA THR A 46 -9.49 11.86 4.40
C THR A 46 -11.02 11.74 4.43
N PRO A 47 -11.59 10.52 4.33
CA PRO A 47 -13.03 10.35 4.37
C PRO A 47 -13.57 10.69 5.76
N VAL A 48 -14.73 11.34 5.80
CA VAL A 48 -15.47 11.61 7.03
C VAL A 48 -16.43 10.44 7.26
N VAL A 49 -16.28 9.76 8.39
CA VAL A 49 -17.01 8.53 8.70
C VAL A 49 -18.12 8.82 9.72
N HIS A 50 -19.33 8.36 9.42
CA HIS A 50 -20.51 8.50 10.29
C HIS A 50 -21.05 7.17 10.82
N ASP A 51 -20.70 6.05 10.19
CA ASP A 51 -21.14 4.70 10.57
C ASP A 51 -20.01 3.68 10.32
N VAL A 52 -20.15 2.47 10.88
CA VAL A 52 -19.22 1.35 10.72
C VAL A 52 -19.11 0.94 9.25
N ASP A 53 -20.24 0.84 8.56
CA ASP A 53 -20.33 0.55 7.12
C ASP A 53 -20.22 1.85 6.31
N ALA A 54 -19.11 2.57 6.47
CA ALA A 54 -18.95 3.94 5.98
C ALA A 54 -19.19 4.11 4.47
N TRP A 55 -18.70 3.19 3.62
CA TRP A 55 -18.91 3.29 2.17
C TRP A 55 -20.37 3.00 1.79
N TRP A 56 -21.03 2.11 2.52
CA TRP A 56 -22.46 1.84 2.33
C TRP A 56 -23.32 3.06 2.66
N ASP A 57 -23.06 3.67 3.83
CA ASP A 57 -23.72 4.90 4.27
C ASP A 57 -23.50 6.05 3.26
N MET A 58 -22.26 6.23 2.81
CA MET A 58 -21.91 7.23 1.78
C MET A 58 -22.69 7.01 0.48
N LYS A 59 -22.83 5.77 0.01
CA LYS A 59 -23.62 5.44 -1.19
C LYS A 59 -25.10 5.77 -1.02
N GLN A 60 -25.68 5.43 0.13
CA GLN A 60 -27.09 5.71 0.41
C GLN A 60 -27.39 7.23 0.47
N HIS A 61 -26.42 8.02 0.92
CA HIS A 61 -26.52 9.47 1.01
C HIS A 61 -26.04 10.22 -0.26
N GLY A 62 -25.79 9.50 -1.36
CA GLY A 62 -25.44 10.12 -2.64
C GLY A 62 -24.05 10.79 -2.64
N TYR A 63 -23.08 10.20 -1.93
CA TYR A 63 -21.73 10.73 -1.84
C TYR A 63 -21.12 10.99 -3.23
N THR A 64 -20.54 12.18 -3.38
CA THR A 64 -19.80 12.58 -4.58
C THR A 64 -18.34 12.79 -4.23
N ARG A 65 -17.44 12.14 -4.97
CA ARG A 65 -15.99 12.27 -4.76
C ARG A 65 -15.53 13.68 -5.10
N PRO A 66 -14.69 14.33 -4.27
CA PRO A 66 -14.07 15.60 -4.63
C PRO A 66 -13.17 15.46 -5.86
N LEU A 67 -13.34 16.36 -6.84
CA LEU A 67 -12.57 16.36 -8.10
C LEU A 67 -11.50 17.46 -8.15
N ALA A 68 -11.47 18.36 -7.16
CA ALA A 68 -10.57 19.51 -7.12
C ALA A 68 -10.13 19.79 -5.68
N GLY A 69 -9.13 20.66 -5.52
CA GLY A 69 -8.61 21.06 -4.21
C GLY A 69 -7.57 20.11 -3.61
N PHE A 70 -6.91 19.30 -4.45
CA PHE A 70 -5.87 18.39 -4.01
C PHE A 70 -4.71 19.13 -3.34
N ARG A 71 -4.23 18.57 -2.24
CA ARG A 71 -3.06 19.07 -1.51
C ARG A 71 -1.90 18.09 -1.68
N PRO A 72 -0.64 18.56 -1.58
CA PRO A 72 0.50 17.66 -1.52
C PRO A 72 0.35 16.70 -0.34
N ILE A 73 0.63 15.42 -0.56
CA ILE A 73 0.51 14.38 0.48
C ILE A 73 1.91 13.89 0.86
N HIS A 74 2.20 13.92 2.16
CA HIS A 74 3.46 13.44 2.72
C HIS A 74 3.51 11.92 2.76
N MET A 75 4.59 11.32 2.24
CA MET A 75 4.79 9.87 2.19
C MET A 75 6.14 9.42 2.74
N PRO A 76 6.18 8.28 3.45
CA PRO A 76 7.43 7.66 3.84
C PRO A 76 8.12 7.04 2.62
N LYS A 77 9.45 7.05 2.60
CA LYS A 77 10.27 6.35 1.62
C LYS A 77 10.50 4.91 2.06
N ASN A 78 10.67 4.04 1.08
CA ASN A 78 11.11 2.67 1.31
C ASN A 78 12.53 2.66 1.91
N THR A 79 12.76 1.75 2.86
CA THR A 79 14.08 1.52 3.46
C THR A 79 14.44 0.04 3.41
N GLY A 80 15.69 -0.25 3.04
CA GLY A 80 16.26 -1.60 3.08
C GLY A 80 16.72 -2.05 4.48
N THR A 81 16.74 -1.14 5.47
CA THR A 81 17.28 -1.42 6.81
C THR A 81 16.61 -2.64 7.46
N GLY A 82 15.31 -2.82 7.28
CA GLY A 82 14.58 -3.99 7.80
C GLY A 82 15.12 -5.32 7.27
N VAL A 83 15.47 -5.39 5.98
CA VAL A 83 16.05 -6.60 5.36
C VAL A 83 17.44 -6.89 5.93
N PHE A 84 18.28 -5.87 6.12
CA PHE A 84 19.60 -6.05 6.72
C PHE A 84 19.52 -6.53 8.17
N ILE A 85 18.66 -5.93 8.99
CA ILE A 85 18.46 -6.36 10.39
C ILE A 85 17.93 -7.79 10.44
N ALA A 86 16.99 -8.16 9.55
CA ALA A 86 16.46 -9.52 9.47
C ALA A 86 17.55 -10.53 9.11
N ALA A 87 18.37 -10.25 8.10
CA ALA A 87 19.48 -11.12 7.71
C ALA A 87 20.51 -11.30 8.82
N LEU A 88 20.90 -10.22 9.50
CA LEU A 88 21.81 -10.27 10.64
C LEU A 88 21.20 -11.03 11.82
N SER A 89 19.90 -10.89 12.07
CA SER A 89 19.17 -11.64 13.11
C SER A 89 19.15 -13.14 12.82
N VAL A 90 19.00 -13.53 11.55
CA VAL A 90 19.11 -14.94 11.14
C VAL A 90 20.51 -15.48 11.40
N ILE A 91 21.56 -14.72 11.06
CA ILE A 91 22.96 -15.10 11.33
C ILE A 91 23.20 -15.25 12.84
N LEU A 92 22.69 -14.31 13.65
CA LEU A 92 22.79 -14.36 15.10
C LEU A 92 22.10 -15.60 15.68
N GLY A 93 20.85 -15.86 15.26
CA GLY A 93 20.08 -17.02 15.69
C GLY A 93 20.79 -18.34 15.35
N PHE A 94 21.30 -18.45 14.12
CA PHE A 94 22.09 -19.61 13.70
C PHE A 94 23.36 -19.79 14.55
N ALA A 95 24.10 -18.70 14.80
CA ALA A 95 25.33 -18.75 15.59
C ALA A 95 25.08 -19.19 17.04
N LEU A 96 23.98 -18.74 17.66
CA LEU A 96 23.60 -19.12 19.03
C LEU A 96 23.22 -20.61 19.13
N VAL A 97 22.48 -21.13 18.15
CA VAL A 97 22.09 -22.56 18.13
C VAL A 97 23.31 -23.48 18.03
N TRP A 98 24.31 -23.09 17.24
CA TRP A 98 25.52 -23.88 16.99
C TRP A 98 26.70 -23.52 17.89
N TYR A 99 26.50 -22.73 18.94
CA TYR A 99 27.55 -22.31 19.89
C TYR A 99 28.75 -21.58 19.24
N ILE A 100 28.52 -20.88 18.11
CA ILE A 100 29.54 -20.10 17.40
C ILE A 100 29.64 -18.71 18.03
N TRP A 101 30.25 -18.63 19.22
CA TRP A 101 30.22 -17.42 20.06
C TRP A 101 30.80 -16.16 19.41
N TRP A 102 31.88 -16.29 18.63
CA TRP A 102 32.48 -15.13 17.97
C TRP A 102 31.54 -14.51 16.93
N LEU A 103 30.81 -15.35 16.18
CA LEU A 103 29.85 -14.92 15.18
C LEU A 103 28.59 -14.34 15.83
N ALA A 104 28.16 -14.90 16.97
CA ALA A 104 27.07 -14.37 17.76
C ALA A 104 27.38 -12.96 18.28
N ALA A 105 28.57 -12.76 18.87
CA ALA A 105 29.00 -11.44 19.32
C ALA A 105 29.09 -10.44 18.15
N LEU A 106 29.69 -10.83 17.02
CA LEU A 106 29.83 -9.97 15.85
C LEU A 106 28.48 -9.56 15.25
N SER A 107 27.58 -10.51 15.05
CA SER A 107 26.25 -10.26 14.49
C SER A 107 25.39 -9.41 15.41
N PHE A 108 25.48 -9.61 16.73
CA PHE A 108 24.80 -8.76 17.71
C PHE A 108 25.28 -7.30 17.65
N VAL A 109 26.60 -7.08 17.62
CA VAL A 109 27.18 -5.73 17.46
C VAL A 109 26.79 -5.11 16.12
N ALA A 110 26.77 -5.89 15.04
CA ALA A 110 26.35 -5.41 13.72
C ALA A 110 24.88 -4.97 13.70
N ILE A 111 23.98 -5.70 14.37
CA ILE A 111 22.57 -5.31 14.52
C ILE A 111 22.46 -3.97 15.24
N LEU A 112 23.16 -3.80 16.37
CA LEU A 112 23.18 -2.55 17.11
C LEU A 112 23.71 -1.39 16.25
N ALA A 113 24.80 -1.62 15.51
CA ALA A 113 25.39 -0.60 14.63
C ALA A 113 24.42 -0.17 13.53
N VAL A 114 23.73 -1.12 12.87
CA VAL A 114 22.75 -0.82 11.82
C VAL A 114 21.52 -0.12 12.40
N ALA A 115 21.01 -0.59 13.55
CA ALA A 115 19.86 0.02 14.21
C ALA A 115 20.15 1.47 14.63
N ILE A 116 21.30 1.71 15.28
CA ILE A 116 21.75 3.05 15.67
C ILE A 116 22.00 3.91 14.43
N GLY A 117 22.71 3.40 13.42
CA GLY A 117 22.95 4.13 12.18
C GLY A 117 21.66 4.55 11.47
N HIS A 118 20.64 3.69 11.48
CA HIS A 118 19.33 4.01 10.90
C HIS A 118 18.60 5.14 11.64
N THR A 119 18.78 5.29 12.97
CA THR A 119 18.12 6.37 13.71
C THR A 119 18.55 7.76 13.23
N PHE A 120 19.77 7.89 12.69
CA PHE A 120 20.30 9.12 12.12
C PHE A 120 19.90 9.38 10.66
N ASP A 121 19.10 8.52 10.03
CA ASP A 121 18.53 8.84 8.72
C ASP A 121 17.40 9.87 8.85
N TYR A 122 17.66 11.12 8.45
CA TYR A 122 16.69 12.21 8.51
C TYR A 122 15.90 12.41 7.21
N ARG A 123 16.22 11.71 6.11
CA ARG A 123 15.59 11.91 4.79
C ARG A 123 14.55 10.84 4.46
N ARG A 124 13.71 10.50 5.43
CA ARG A 124 12.78 9.35 5.38
C ARG A 124 11.49 9.58 4.61
N SER A 125 11.26 10.78 4.11
CA SER A 125 9.98 11.11 3.47
C SER A 125 10.13 11.98 2.23
N TYR A 126 9.06 12.02 1.46
CA TYR A 126 8.89 12.84 0.27
C TYR A 126 7.42 13.26 0.18
N ASP A 127 7.13 14.31 -0.58
CA ASP A 127 5.76 14.75 -0.80
C ASP A 127 5.35 14.42 -2.23
N ILE A 128 4.18 13.80 -2.40
CA ILE A 128 3.54 13.61 -3.71
C ILE A 128 2.89 14.95 -4.09
N PRO A 129 3.26 15.57 -5.22
CA PRO A 129 2.70 16.85 -5.63
C PRO A 129 1.20 16.77 -5.92
N ALA A 130 0.46 17.85 -5.62
CA ALA A 130 -0.98 17.94 -5.91
C ALA A 130 -1.32 17.72 -7.40
N ALA A 131 -0.42 18.12 -8.30
CA ALA A 131 -0.59 17.91 -9.74
C ALA A 131 -0.49 16.43 -10.15
N GLU A 132 0.27 15.62 -9.42
CA GLU A 132 0.36 14.18 -9.66
C GLU A 132 -0.90 13.46 -9.16
N ILE A 133 -1.37 13.83 -7.97
CA ILE A 133 -2.63 13.34 -7.40
C ILE A 133 -3.80 13.67 -8.34
N ALA A 134 -3.86 14.91 -8.84
CA ALA A 134 -4.90 15.33 -9.78
C ALA A 134 -4.92 14.47 -11.05
N ARG A 135 -3.75 14.18 -11.64
CA ARG A 135 -3.63 13.31 -12.82
C ARG A 135 -4.09 11.88 -12.53
N ALA A 136 -3.74 11.33 -11.38
CA ALA A 136 -4.14 9.99 -10.97
C ALA A 136 -5.67 9.90 -10.76
N GLU A 137 -6.25 10.86 -10.05
CA GLU A 137 -7.70 10.94 -9.83
C GLU A 137 -8.49 11.19 -11.12
N GLU A 138 -7.96 11.99 -12.04
CA GLU A 138 -8.57 12.19 -13.37
C GLU A 138 -8.52 10.92 -14.21
N ALA A 139 -7.42 10.16 -14.16
CA ALA A 139 -7.33 8.85 -14.81
C ALA A 139 -8.39 7.88 -14.25
N ARG A 140 -8.58 7.87 -12.93
CA ARG A 140 -9.66 7.11 -12.29
C ARG A 140 -11.04 7.55 -12.79
N THR A 141 -11.31 8.85 -12.85
CA THR A 141 -12.60 9.37 -13.36
C THR A 141 -12.85 8.91 -14.80
N ARG A 142 -11.83 8.97 -15.66
CA ARG A 142 -11.95 8.49 -17.05
C ARG A 142 -12.29 7.00 -17.12
N LEU A 143 -11.70 6.17 -16.26
CA LEU A 143 -12.00 4.73 -16.19
C LEU A 143 -13.43 4.46 -15.73
N ILE A 144 -13.92 5.18 -14.72
CA ILE A 144 -15.29 5.04 -14.21
C ILE A 144 -16.29 5.44 -15.29
N VAL A 145 -16.08 6.58 -15.96
CA VAL A 145 -16.95 7.06 -17.04
C VAL A 145 -16.94 6.09 -18.22
N ALA A 146 -15.77 5.56 -18.61
CA ALA A 146 -15.66 4.57 -19.67
C ALA A 146 -16.34 3.23 -19.32
N GLY A 147 -16.28 2.81 -18.04
CA GLY A 147 -16.97 1.61 -17.55
C GLY A 147 -18.47 1.77 -17.34
N ALA A 148 -18.94 3.02 -17.17
CA ALA A 148 -20.37 3.35 -17.06
C ALA A 148 -21.04 3.59 -18.42
N ALA A 149 -20.29 3.64 -19.52
CA ALA A 149 -20.84 3.70 -20.86
C ALA A 149 -21.53 2.37 -21.22
N PRO A 150 -22.77 2.41 -21.78
CA PRO A 150 -23.57 1.22 -22.07
C PRO A 150 -22.98 0.30 -23.14
#